data_AF-A0A4U9HVK3-F1
#
_entry.id   AF-A0A4U9HVK3-F1
#
_cell.length_a   1.000
_cell.length_b   1.000
_cell.length_c   1.000
_cell.angle_alpha   90.00
_cell.angle_beta   90.00
_cell.angle_gamma   90.00
#
_symmetry.space_group_name_H-M   'P 1'
#
loop_
_entity.id
_entity.type
_entity.pdbx_description
1 polymer ?
#
loop_
_entity_poly.entity_id
_entity_poly.type
_entity_poly.pdbx_seq_one_letter_code
_entity_poly.pdbx_strand_id
1 'polypeptide(L)'
;MRTNTLFKVAALSGLLLLAGCASKVAAPDQYSGFLKDYSGLQETTSASGKPTLRWVDPSYNEANYDSIIWNNITYYPAPKPTTQIGQRTLDELLNYTNTKMKTAIGQRKPIVTTPGQRSLIFRGAITGVEFAERKACNSMKWFLLRWSWQARRWQPGHRNHGYHLFFEGRADRR
;
A
#
# COMPACT_ATOMS: atom_id res chain seq x y z
N MET A 1 57.31 11.72 -21.07
CA MET A 1 56.22 11.71 -20.08
C MET A 1 54.91 12.06 -20.77
N ARG A 2 53.86 11.27 -20.48
CA ARG A 2 52.41 11.59 -20.52
C ARG A 2 51.77 11.94 -21.87
N THR A 3 51.29 10.90 -22.54
CA THR A 3 50.00 10.90 -23.26
C THR A 3 49.19 9.70 -22.76
N ASN A 4 47.84 9.78 -22.81
CA ASN A 4 46.85 8.73 -22.44
C ASN A 4 46.29 8.66 -21.01
N THR A 5 45.92 9.77 -20.37
CA THR A 5 45.05 9.71 -19.17
C THR A 5 43.95 10.77 -19.15
N LEU A 6 43.30 11.05 -20.28
CA LEU A 6 42.15 11.98 -20.29
C LEU A 6 40.86 11.41 -20.91
N PHE A 7 40.86 10.18 -21.43
CA PHE A 7 39.69 9.61 -22.13
C PHE A 7 38.91 8.52 -21.36
N LYS A 8 39.26 8.23 -20.09
CA LYS A 8 38.58 7.16 -19.31
C LYS A 8 37.68 7.63 -18.17
N VAL A 9 37.56 8.93 -17.93
CA VAL A 9 36.81 9.46 -16.77
C VAL A 9 35.37 9.87 -17.12
N ALA A 10 35.02 10.00 -18.41
CA ALA A 10 33.69 10.48 -18.82
C ALA A 10 32.58 9.41 -18.83
N ALA A 11 32.89 8.12 -18.63
CA ALA A 11 31.93 7.02 -18.80
C ALA A 11 31.28 6.49 -17.50
N LEU A 12 31.66 7.01 -16.32
CA LEU A 12 31.22 6.44 -15.03
C LEU A 12 30.26 7.33 -14.21
N SER A 13 29.94 8.54 -14.67
CA SER A 13 29.11 9.49 -13.91
C SER A 13 27.61 9.40 -14.21
N GLY A 14 27.17 8.53 -15.13
CA GLY A 14 25.78 8.48 -15.62
C GLY A 14 24.84 7.52 -14.88
N LEU A 15 25.31 6.71 -13.93
CA LEU A 15 24.54 5.60 -13.35
C LEU A 15 23.90 5.87 -11.97
N LEU A 16 24.02 7.07 -11.41
CA LEU A 16 23.64 7.34 -10.01
C LEU A 16 22.41 8.24 -9.78
N LEU A 17 21.59 8.51 -10.81
CA LEU A 17 20.40 9.37 -10.66
C LEU A 17 19.06 8.68 -10.92
N LEU A 18 19.01 7.35 -10.84
CA LEU A 18 17.75 6.63 -10.57
C LEU A 18 17.56 6.45 -9.06
N ALA A 19 17.64 7.54 -8.29
CA ALA A 19 16.93 7.63 -7.02
C ALA A 19 15.44 7.75 -7.37
N GLY A 20 14.85 6.64 -7.84
CA GLY A 20 13.43 6.53 -8.01
C GLY A 20 12.76 6.83 -6.67
N CYS A 21 11.58 7.45 -6.71
CA CYS A 21 10.69 7.53 -5.56
C CYS A 21 10.35 6.10 -5.13
N ALA A 22 11.22 5.48 -4.33
CA ALA A 22 11.01 4.17 -3.77
C ALA A 22 9.76 4.29 -2.90
N SER A 23 8.70 3.60 -3.31
CA SER A 23 7.50 3.50 -2.47
C SER A 23 7.96 2.79 -1.19
N LYS A 24 7.85 3.45 -0.05
CA LYS A 24 8.35 2.90 1.22
C LYS A 24 7.32 1.89 1.75
N VAL A 25 7.77 0.72 2.20
CA VAL A 25 6.95 -0.16 3.05
C VAL A 25 6.80 0.45 4.45
N ALA A 26 5.79 0.03 5.20
CA ALA A 26 5.60 0.47 6.58
C ALA A 26 6.84 0.15 7.43
N ALA A 27 7.34 1.14 8.15
CA ALA A 27 8.44 0.96 9.09
C ALA A 27 7.92 0.36 10.42
N PRO A 28 8.79 -0.29 11.23
CA PRO A 28 8.35 -0.97 12.46
C PRO A 28 7.61 -0.08 13.47
N ASP A 29 7.91 1.22 13.51
CA ASP A 29 7.23 2.23 14.31
C ASP A 29 5.80 2.55 13.82
N GLN A 30 5.46 2.14 12.60
CA GLN A 30 4.14 2.30 11.97
C GLN A 30 3.28 1.04 12.11
N TYR A 31 3.75 -0.01 12.79
CA TYR A 31 2.99 -1.23 13.01
C TYR A 31 1.90 -1.01 14.06
N SER A 32 0.65 -1.27 13.69
CA SER A 32 -0.50 -1.00 14.56
C SER A 32 -0.68 -2.00 15.71
N GLY A 33 -0.08 -3.19 15.60
CA GLY A 33 -0.35 -4.32 16.48
C GLY A 33 -1.46 -5.26 15.99
N PHE A 34 -2.14 -4.96 14.87
CA PHE A 34 -3.24 -5.77 14.34
C PHE A 34 -2.84 -7.23 14.06
N LEU A 35 -1.64 -7.43 13.51
CA LEU A 35 -1.12 -8.76 13.18
C LEU A 35 -0.61 -9.54 14.40
N LYS A 36 -0.47 -8.89 15.57
CA LYS A 36 0.15 -9.38 16.82
C LYS A 36 1.64 -9.70 16.73
N ASP A 37 2.09 -10.30 15.63
CA ASP A 37 3.50 -10.61 15.35
C ASP A 37 3.86 -10.20 13.92
N TYR A 38 4.94 -9.41 13.80
CA TYR A 38 5.45 -8.84 12.55
C TYR A 38 6.81 -9.45 12.17
N SER A 39 7.40 -10.30 13.01
CA SER A 39 8.77 -10.80 12.87
C SER A 39 8.99 -11.62 11.59
N GLY A 40 7.95 -12.27 11.09
CA GLY A 40 7.99 -13.04 9.86
C GLY A 40 7.78 -12.22 8.57
N LEU A 41 7.42 -10.94 8.65
CA LEU A 41 7.10 -10.16 7.46
C LEU A 41 8.32 -9.93 6.59
N GLN A 42 8.18 -10.21 5.30
CA GLN A 42 9.21 -9.98 4.30
C GLN A 42 8.69 -9.02 3.24
N GLU A 43 9.59 -8.19 2.71
CA GLU A 43 9.25 -7.32 1.58
C GLU A 43 9.00 -8.16 0.32
N THR A 44 7.89 -7.88 -0.35
CA THR A 44 7.47 -8.51 -1.59
C THR A 44 6.88 -7.44 -2.50
N THR A 45 6.66 -7.77 -3.77
CA THR A 45 5.94 -6.89 -4.69
C THR A 45 4.48 -7.30 -4.79
N SER A 46 3.56 -6.34 -4.75
CA SER A 46 2.13 -6.54 -4.96
C SER A 46 1.82 -6.80 -6.45
N ALA A 47 0.61 -7.27 -6.74
CA ALA A 47 0.15 -7.45 -8.13
C ALA A 47 0.17 -6.15 -8.97
N SER A 48 0.16 -4.97 -8.33
CA SER A 48 0.26 -3.67 -8.99
C SER A 48 1.69 -3.12 -9.05
N GLY A 49 2.70 -3.92 -8.69
CA GLY A 49 4.11 -3.52 -8.76
C GLY A 49 4.57 -2.63 -7.60
N LYS A 50 3.80 -2.57 -6.50
CA LYS A 50 4.17 -1.78 -5.31
C LYS A 50 4.81 -2.66 -4.24
N PRO A 51 5.88 -2.20 -3.58
CA PRO A 51 6.45 -2.94 -2.46
C PRO A 51 5.45 -3.01 -1.32
N THR A 52 5.38 -4.18 -0.67
CA THR A 52 4.47 -4.48 0.43
C THR A 52 5.11 -5.52 1.36
N LEU A 53 4.63 -5.63 2.59
CA LEU A 53 5.10 -6.64 3.54
C LEU A 53 4.14 -7.83 3.53
N ARG A 54 4.69 -9.04 3.41
CA ARG A 54 3.91 -10.27 3.44
C ARG A 54 4.68 -11.35 4.18
N TRP A 55 3.95 -12.09 5.00
CA TRP A 55 4.39 -13.38 5.52
C TRP A 55 3.45 -14.46 4.99
N VAL A 56 4.01 -15.63 4.67
CA VAL A 56 3.26 -16.83 4.33
C VAL A 56 3.85 -17.95 5.15
N ASP A 57 2.99 -18.70 5.83
CA ASP A 57 3.40 -19.88 6.56
C ASP A 57 4.08 -20.88 5.62
N PRO A 58 5.28 -21.42 5.93
CA PRO A 58 5.97 -22.36 5.06
C PRO A 58 5.18 -23.64 4.76
N SER A 59 4.24 -24.02 5.64
CA SER A 59 3.36 -25.17 5.44
C SER A 59 2.11 -24.82 4.61
N TYR A 60 1.96 -23.57 4.17
CA TYR A 60 0.80 -23.12 3.43
C TYR A 60 0.79 -23.71 2.01
N ASN A 61 -0.28 -24.43 1.70
CA ASN A 61 -0.58 -24.86 0.34
C ASN A 61 -1.98 -24.37 -0.02
N GLU A 62 -2.08 -23.52 -1.04
CA GLU A 62 -3.34 -22.96 -1.51
C GLU A 62 -4.35 -24.03 -1.96
N ALA A 63 -3.88 -25.18 -2.47
CA ALA A 63 -4.73 -26.27 -2.91
C ALA A 63 -5.46 -26.98 -1.75
N ASN A 64 -5.03 -26.77 -0.50
CA ASN A 64 -5.70 -27.32 0.68
C ASN A 64 -6.95 -26.52 1.08
N TYR A 65 -7.18 -25.36 0.45
CA TYR A 65 -8.29 -24.48 0.77
C TYR A 65 -9.15 -24.21 -0.46
N ASP A 66 -10.46 -24.38 -0.32
CA ASP A 66 -11.42 -24.21 -1.42
C ASP A 66 -12.29 -22.96 -1.27
N SER A 67 -12.31 -22.35 -0.10
CA SER A 67 -13.24 -21.28 0.25
C SER A 67 -12.62 -20.26 1.19
N ILE A 68 -13.20 -19.06 1.18
CA ILE A 68 -12.77 -17.97 2.06
C ILE A 68 -13.98 -17.47 2.86
N ILE A 69 -13.82 -17.37 4.17
CA ILE A 69 -14.72 -16.64 5.04
C ILE A 69 -14.27 -15.19 5.06
N TRP A 70 -15.17 -14.31 4.64
CA TRP A 70 -14.94 -12.88 4.63
C TRP A 70 -15.42 -12.26 5.94
N ASN A 71 -14.50 -11.68 6.70
CA ASN A 71 -14.83 -10.74 7.76
C ASN A 71 -14.69 -9.31 7.23
N ASN A 72 -15.67 -8.46 7.51
CA ASN A 72 -15.60 -7.06 7.12
C ASN A 72 -14.33 -6.41 7.68
N ILE A 73 -13.68 -5.64 6.83
CA ILE A 73 -12.54 -4.80 7.20
C ILE A 73 -13.04 -3.77 8.20
N THR A 74 -12.25 -3.55 9.25
CA THR A 74 -12.49 -2.54 10.29
C THR A 74 -11.33 -1.55 10.34
N TYR A 75 -11.45 -0.52 11.18
CA TYR A 75 -10.30 0.29 11.56
C TYR A 75 -9.61 -0.31 12.79
N TYR A 76 -8.28 -0.25 12.85
CA TYR A 76 -7.52 -0.68 14.01
C TYR A 76 -6.24 0.16 14.22
N PRO A 77 -6.08 0.87 15.35
CA PRO A 77 -7.08 1.05 16.41
C PRO A 77 -8.31 1.83 15.91
N ALA A 78 -9.36 1.91 16.72
CA ALA A 78 -10.54 2.69 16.37
C ALA A 78 -10.14 4.13 16.00
N PRO A 79 -10.60 4.66 14.87
CA PRO A 79 -10.15 5.94 14.37
C PRO A 79 -10.80 7.03 15.23
N LYS A 80 -10.06 8.10 15.49
CA LYS A 80 -10.62 9.31 16.09
C LYS A 80 -10.88 10.30 14.96
N PRO A 81 -12.14 10.59 14.61
CA PRO A 81 -12.45 11.60 13.60
C PRO A 81 -11.79 12.93 13.97
N THR A 82 -11.23 13.61 12.98
CA THR A 82 -10.61 14.93 13.16
C THR A 82 -11.30 15.93 12.24
N THR A 83 -10.98 17.22 12.40
CA THR A 83 -11.43 18.25 11.46
C THR A 83 -10.89 18.03 10.04
N GLN A 84 -9.79 17.30 9.88
CA GLN A 84 -9.19 16.99 8.58
C GLN A 84 -9.80 15.73 7.95
N ILE A 85 -10.21 14.75 8.75
CA ILE A 85 -10.86 13.52 8.30
C ILE A 85 -12.12 13.29 9.12
N GLY A 86 -13.27 13.66 8.53
CA GLY A 86 -14.58 13.48 9.16
C GLY A 86 -15.09 12.04 9.07
N GLN A 87 -16.10 11.72 9.90
CA GLN A 87 -16.71 10.39 9.96
C GLN A 87 -17.19 9.89 8.60
N ARG A 88 -17.83 10.76 7.81
CA ARG A 88 -18.31 10.42 6.46
C ARG A 88 -17.19 9.90 5.56
N THR A 89 -16.02 10.54 5.59
CA THR A 89 -14.86 10.10 4.81
C THR A 89 -14.33 8.76 5.29
N LEU A 90 -14.32 8.52 6.61
CA LEU A 90 -13.96 7.23 7.18
C LEU A 90 -14.94 6.13 6.73
N ASP A 91 -16.24 6.40 6.72
CA ASP A 91 -17.26 5.43 6.31
C ASP A 91 -17.16 5.12 4.81
N GLU A 92 -17.00 6.14 3.97
CA GLU A 92 -16.83 5.99 2.53
C GLU A 92 -15.56 5.19 2.20
N LEU A 93 -14.45 5.48 2.88
CA LEU A 93 -13.19 4.75 2.72
C LEU A 93 -13.32 3.29 3.17
N LEU A 94 -13.98 3.04 4.29
CA LEU A 94 -14.19 1.69 4.80
C LEU A 94 -15.07 0.88 3.86
N ASN A 95 -16.16 1.46 3.35
CA ASN A 95 -17.06 0.81 2.42
C ASN A 95 -16.37 0.52 1.07
N TYR A 96 -15.60 1.48 0.55
CA TYR A 96 -14.81 1.31 -0.65
C TYR A 96 -13.83 0.14 -0.51
N THR A 97 -13.08 0.12 0.61
CA THR A 97 -12.07 -0.90 0.88
C THR A 97 -12.72 -2.28 1.02
N ASN A 98 -13.80 -2.39 1.79
CA ASN A 98 -14.58 -3.63 1.90
C ASN A 98 -15.06 -4.13 0.55
N THR A 99 -15.63 -3.24 -0.27
CA THR A 99 -16.15 -3.60 -1.60
C THR A 99 -15.03 -4.12 -2.51
N LYS A 100 -13.96 -3.35 -2.67
CA LYS A 100 -12.86 -3.72 -3.58
C LYS A 100 -12.12 -4.97 -3.14
N MET A 101 -11.84 -5.12 -1.85
CA MET A 101 -11.15 -6.28 -1.31
C MET A 101 -12.02 -7.53 -1.39
N LYS A 102 -13.30 -7.45 -1.01
CA LYS A 102 -14.21 -8.59 -1.12
C LYS A 102 -14.35 -9.06 -2.57
N THR A 103 -14.48 -8.13 -3.53
CA THR A 103 -14.50 -8.48 -4.96
C THR A 103 -13.20 -9.14 -5.41
N ALA A 104 -12.04 -8.58 -5.08
CA ALA A 104 -10.74 -9.12 -5.47
C ALA A 104 -10.48 -10.52 -4.89
N ILE A 105 -10.87 -10.74 -3.63
CA ILE A 105 -10.79 -12.06 -2.99
C ILE A 105 -11.74 -13.06 -3.65
N GLY A 106 -12.97 -12.64 -3.95
CA GLY A 106 -13.96 -13.48 -4.61
C GLY A 106 -13.56 -13.94 -6.03
N GLN A 107 -12.64 -13.24 -6.68
CA GLN A 107 -12.04 -13.66 -7.95
C GLN A 107 -11.05 -14.83 -7.80
N ARG A 108 -10.57 -15.10 -6.58
CA ARG A 108 -9.58 -16.16 -6.31
C ARG A 108 -10.25 -17.45 -5.84
N LYS A 109 -11.17 -17.35 -4.88
CA LYS A 109 -11.90 -18.47 -4.30
C LYS A 109 -13.32 -18.03 -3.90
N PRO A 110 -14.31 -18.94 -3.89
CA PRO A 110 -15.65 -18.61 -3.45
C PRO A 110 -15.66 -18.10 -2.01
N ILE A 111 -16.41 -17.02 -1.80
CA ILE A 111 -16.66 -16.47 -0.46
C ILE A 111 -17.90 -17.14 0.10
N VAL A 112 -17.76 -17.78 1.26
CA VAL A 112 -18.84 -18.49 1.94
C VAL A 112 -19.14 -17.86 3.30
N THR A 113 -20.34 -18.05 3.82
CA THR A 113 -20.78 -17.52 5.11
C THR A 113 -20.53 -18.48 6.26
N THR A 114 -20.57 -19.80 5.98
CA THR A 114 -20.36 -20.85 6.98
C THR A 114 -18.98 -21.49 6.77
N PRO A 115 -18.11 -21.53 7.80
CA PRO A 115 -16.77 -22.14 7.70
C PRO A 115 -16.85 -23.66 7.45
N GLY A 116 -16.24 -24.11 6.37
CA GLY A 116 -15.92 -25.51 6.12
C GLY A 116 -14.57 -25.92 6.74
N GLN A 117 -14.19 -27.19 6.59
CA GLN A 117 -12.87 -27.69 7.03
C GLN A 117 -11.70 -27.10 6.23
N ARG A 118 -11.97 -26.65 5.00
CA ARG A 118 -11.00 -26.15 4.04
C ARG A 118 -11.17 -24.65 3.76
N SER A 119 -11.75 -23.93 4.72
CA SER A 119 -11.97 -22.48 4.62
C SER A 119 -10.83 -21.70 5.27
N LEU A 120 -10.39 -20.63 4.61
CA LEU A 120 -9.52 -19.60 5.21
C LEU A 120 -10.38 -18.46 5.75
N ILE A 121 -10.06 -17.96 6.94
CA ILE A 121 -10.76 -16.83 7.55
C ILE A 121 -9.94 -15.57 7.30
N PHE A 122 -10.41 -14.72 6.40
CA PHE A 122 -9.76 -13.44 6.11
C PHE A 122 -10.19 -12.37 7.11
N ARG A 123 -9.20 -11.67 7.68
CA ARG A 123 -9.40 -10.50 8.54
C ARG A 123 -8.49 -9.38 8.05
N GLY A 124 -9.06 -8.19 7.83
CA GLY A 124 -8.31 -7.02 7.43
C GLY A 124 -8.65 -5.80 8.28
N ALA A 125 -7.71 -4.87 8.37
CA ALA A 125 -7.90 -3.60 9.03
C ALA A 125 -7.22 -2.46 8.26
N ILE A 126 -7.88 -1.30 8.24
CA ILE A 126 -7.23 -0.03 7.93
C ILE A 126 -6.57 0.45 9.22
N THR A 127 -5.26 0.65 9.20
CA THR A 127 -4.47 0.86 10.41
C THR A 127 -3.85 2.25 10.55
N GLY A 128 -3.95 3.06 9.50
CA GLY A 128 -3.48 4.44 9.53
C GLY A 128 -3.79 5.18 8.24
N VAL A 129 -3.90 6.50 8.36
CA VAL A 129 -3.93 7.43 7.22
C VAL A 129 -2.92 8.53 7.53
N GLU A 130 -1.85 8.58 6.77
CA GLU A 130 -0.83 9.64 6.89
C GLU A 130 -0.98 10.63 5.74
N PHE A 131 -0.83 11.92 6.03
CA PHE A 131 -0.75 12.94 5.00
C PHE A 131 0.65 12.92 4.40
N ALA A 132 0.73 12.71 3.10
CA ALA A 132 1.96 12.92 2.36
C ALA A 132 2.22 14.43 2.32
N GLU A 133 3.02 14.94 3.24
CA GLU A 133 3.68 16.22 3.03
C GLU A 133 4.56 16.06 1.80
N ARG A 134 4.24 16.79 0.72
CA ARG A 134 5.25 17.05 -0.30
C ARG A 134 6.38 17.76 0.41
N LYS A 135 7.48 17.06 0.73
CA LYS A 135 8.78 17.72 0.90
C LYS A 135 8.90 18.65 -0.28
N ALA A 136 8.98 19.95 0.00
CA ALA A 136 9.11 20.97 -1.02
C ALA A 136 10.27 20.55 -1.93
N CYS A 137 9.94 20.19 -3.17
CA CYS A 137 10.94 20.17 -4.24
C CYS A 137 11.27 21.64 -4.49
N ASN A 138 12.04 22.22 -3.57
CA ASN A 138 12.57 23.55 -3.71
C ASN A 138 13.63 23.44 -4.80
N SER A 139 13.48 24.25 -5.84
CA SER A 139 14.30 24.28 -7.07
C SER A 139 13.85 23.28 -8.15
N MET A 140 13.04 23.73 -9.12
CA MET A 140 13.60 24.35 -10.32
C MET A 140 12.48 24.65 -11.35
N LYS A 141 12.41 25.94 -11.67
CA LYS A 141 11.87 26.62 -12.85
C LYS A 141 11.62 25.78 -14.13
N TRP A 142 10.46 26.05 -14.73
CA TRP A 142 10.12 26.08 -16.18
C TRP A 142 10.69 24.99 -17.10
N PHE A 143 9.83 24.08 -17.62
CA PHE A 143 9.46 24.04 -19.04
C PHE A 143 8.34 23.02 -19.30
N LEU A 144 7.72 23.19 -20.46
CA LEU A 144 6.37 22.81 -20.87
C LEU A 144 6.22 21.36 -21.41
N LEU A 145 4.96 20.89 -21.36
CA LEU A 145 4.28 19.85 -22.17
C LEU A 145 4.47 18.34 -21.87
N ARG A 146 3.41 17.73 -21.31
CA ARG A 146 2.74 16.52 -21.84
C ARG A 146 1.37 16.31 -21.17
N TRP A 147 0.32 16.07 -21.95
CA TRP A 147 -1.07 15.86 -21.48
C TRP A 147 -1.22 14.67 -20.54
N SER A 148 -1.93 14.86 -19.43
CA SER A 148 -2.41 13.82 -18.52
C SER A 148 -3.93 13.83 -18.47
N TRP A 149 -4.57 12.67 -18.61
CA TRP A 149 -5.97 12.50 -18.22
C TRP A 149 -6.05 12.60 -16.69
N GLN A 150 -6.32 13.81 -16.18
CA GLN A 150 -6.69 14.08 -14.80
C GLN A 150 -8.17 14.42 -14.80
N ALA A 151 -9.00 13.64 -14.10
CA ALA A 151 -10.35 14.09 -13.76
C ALA A 151 -10.21 15.24 -12.76
N ARG A 152 -10.19 16.47 -13.28
CA ARG A 152 -9.96 17.69 -12.49
C ARG A 152 -11.34 18.27 -12.15
N ARG A 153 -11.87 17.98 -10.95
CA ARG A 153 -12.86 18.91 -10.37
C ARG A 153 -12.06 20.09 -9.83
N TRP A 154 -12.11 21.17 -10.59
CA TRP A 154 -11.45 22.43 -10.27
C TRP A 154 -12.38 23.22 -9.35
N GLN A 155 -12.08 23.26 -8.06
CA GLN A 155 -12.65 24.23 -7.13
C GLN A 155 -11.48 24.90 -6.40
N PRO A 156 -11.33 26.23 -6.48
CA PRO A 156 -10.21 26.94 -5.88
C PRO A 156 -10.39 26.97 -4.36
N GLY A 157 -9.46 26.38 -3.59
CA GLY A 157 -9.47 26.57 -2.13
C GLY A 157 -8.70 25.59 -1.25
N HIS A 158 -8.31 24.39 -1.68
CA HIS A 158 -7.67 23.43 -0.76
C HIS A 158 -6.44 22.74 -1.34
N ARG A 159 -5.39 22.70 -0.51
CA ARG A 159 -4.05 22.19 -0.79
C ARG A 159 -4.12 20.74 -1.28
N ASN A 160 -3.27 20.41 -2.26
CA ASN A 160 -3.15 19.08 -2.85
C ASN A 160 -2.42 18.17 -1.84
N HIS A 161 -3.15 17.56 -0.90
CA HIS A 161 -2.60 16.61 0.07
C HIS A 161 -2.61 15.21 -0.55
N GLY A 162 -1.44 14.57 -0.67
CA GLY A 162 -1.39 13.13 -0.86
C GLY A 162 -1.73 12.43 0.45
N TYR A 163 -2.23 11.20 0.38
CA TYR A 163 -2.53 10.39 1.56
C TYR A 163 -1.88 9.01 1.39
N HIS A 164 -1.25 8.51 2.45
CA HIS A 164 -0.78 7.15 2.58
C HIS A 164 -1.75 6.38 3.47
N LEU A 165 -2.38 5.34 2.91
CA LEU A 165 -3.27 4.45 3.64
C LEU A 165 -2.48 3.21 4.06
N PHE A 166 -2.53 2.88 5.35
CA PHE A 166 -2.00 1.64 5.89
C PHE A 166 -3.11 0.62 5.99
N PHE A 167 -2.86 -0.56 5.43
CA PHE A 167 -3.77 -1.69 5.45
C PHE A 167 -3.01 -2.94 5.89
N GLU A 168 -3.54 -3.63 6.88
CA GLU A 168 -2.98 -4.88 7.40
C GLU A 168 -4.03 -5.98 7.28
N GLY A 169 -3.59 -7.18 6.90
CA GLY A 169 -4.49 -8.31 6.71
C GLY A 169 -3.83 -9.63 7.06
N ARG A 170 -4.63 -10.56 7.57
CA ARG A 170 -4.22 -11.93 7.88
C ARG A 170 -5.30 -12.91 7.43
N ALA A 171 -4.86 -14.12 7.11
CA ALA A 171 -5.73 -15.24 6.82
C ALA A 171 -5.45 -16.34 7.85
N ASP A 172 -6.44 -16.61 8.70
CA ASP A 172 -6.34 -17.64 9.74
C ASP A 172 -6.89 -18.96 9.19
N ARG A 173 -6.27 -20.08 9.56
CA ARG A 173 -6.83 -21.42 9.37
C ARG A 173 -7.88 -21.67 10.45
N ARG A 174 -8.82 -22.58 10.19
CA ARG A 174 -9.71 -23.07 11.24
C ARG A 174 -8.94 -23.92 12.26
#